data_AF-A0A914INM9-F1
#
_entry.id   AF-A0A914INM9-F1
#
_cell.length_a   1.000
_cell.length_b   1.000
_cell.length_c   1.000
_cell.angle_alpha   90.00
_cell.angle_beta   90.00
_cell.angle_gamma   90.00
#
_symmetry.space_group_name_H-M   'P 1'
#
loop_
_entity.id
_entity.type
_entity.pdbx_description
1 polymer ?
#
loop_
_entity_poly.entity_id
_entity_poly.type
_entity_poly.pdbx_seq_one_letter_code
_entity_poly.pdbx_strand_id
1 'polypeptide(L)'
;RYISTDKTGRNEDNTTMLVVKQGFEPLSFKAHFGVWDDDLWNNEMSYEQLRDLISVKVDLATTTPEPIQTVQNLVQEFDKLYSIDVLRLPTKELPFGIDPVNKERHLSDTDFQQVFNMTRENFTKLPKWRQLDHKKRAGLF
;
A
#
# COMPACT_ATOMS: atom_id res chain seq x y z
N ARG A 1 -2.08 0.76 28.91
CA ARG A 1 -2.77 -0.45 29.42
C ARG A 1 -2.64 -1.58 28.40
N TYR A 2 -1.41 -1.99 28.08
CA TYR A 2 -1.17 -3.05 27.08
C TYR A 2 -1.22 -4.45 27.73
N ILE A 3 -0.56 -4.60 28.89
CA ILE A 3 -0.56 -5.83 29.68
C ILE A 3 -1.95 -6.25 30.15
N SER A 4 -2.80 -5.29 30.55
CA SER A 4 -4.15 -5.57 31.04
C SER A 4 -5.07 -6.22 29.99
N THR A 5 -4.70 -6.16 28.70
CA THR A 5 -5.49 -6.69 27.58
C THR A 5 -4.81 -7.87 26.88
N ASP A 6 -3.67 -8.34 27.40
CA ASP A 6 -2.92 -9.43 26.78
C ASP A 6 -3.63 -10.78 27.00
N LYS A 7 -3.87 -11.52 25.91
CA LYS A 7 -4.53 -12.83 25.93
C LYS A 7 -3.54 -13.98 26.17
N THR A 8 -2.25 -13.71 26.20
CA THR A 8 -1.19 -14.72 26.32
C THR A 8 -0.84 -15.09 27.76
N GLY A 9 -1.61 -14.60 28.75
CA GLY A 9 -1.43 -14.91 30.17
C GLY A 9 -0.41 -14.03 30.90
N ARG A 10 0.14 -13.01 30.22
CA ARG A 10 0.97 -11.98 30.86
C ARG A 10 0.08 -11.04 31.68
N ASN A 11 0.41 -10.86 32.94
CA ASN A 11 -0.27 -9.95 33.87
C ASN A 11 0.74 -9.02 34.54
N GLU A 12 0.22 -8.05 35.31
CA GLU A 12 1.04 -7.04 36.01
C GLU A 12 1.98 -7.68 37.06
N ASP A 13 1.58 -8.81 37.65
CA ASP A 13 2.35 -9.49 38.69
C ASP A 13 3.50 -10.36 38.13
N ASN A 14 3.38 -10.86 36.90
CA ASN A 14 4.37 -11.76 36.28
C ASN A 14 5.19 -11.08 35.17
N THR A 15 4.94 -9.80 34.89
CA THR A 15 5.63 -9.07 33.81
C THR A 15 6.28 -7.81 34.33
N THR A 16 7.61 -7.77 34.31
CA THR A 16 8.35 -6.55 34.66
C THR A 16 8.19 -5.49 33.57
N MET A 17 7.66 -4.33 33.95
CA MET A 17 7.54 -3.17 33.08
C MET A 17 8.66 -2.18 33.35
N LEU A 18 9.45 -1.90 32.32
CA LEU A 18 10.53 -0.91 32.37
C LEU A 18 10.15 0.28 31.50
N VAL A 19 10.29 1.49 32.04
CA VAL A 19 10.13 2.74 31.29
C VAL A 19 11.51 3.33 31.09
N VAL A 20 11.95 3.39 29.83
CA VAL A 20 13.21 4.00 29.44
C VAL A 20 12.90 5.30 28.70
N LYS A 21 13.57 6.38 29.10
CA LYS A 21 13.49 7.67 28.42
C LYS A 21 14.66 7.80 27.45
N GLN A 22 14.45 8.53 26.36
CA GLN A 22 15.49 8.84 25.38
C GLN A 22 16.72 9.44 26.06
N GLY A 23 17.91 8.91 25.75
CA GLY A 23 19.19 9.35 26.29
C GLY A 23 19.52 8.80 27.69
N PHE A 24 18.62 8.01 28.28
CA PHE A 24 18.80 7.38 29.59
C PHE A 24 18.74 5.85 29.49
N GLU A 25 19.10 5.28 28.34
CA GLU A 25 19.08 3.85 28.11
C GLU A 25 20.18 3.15 28.94
N PRO A 26 19.82 2.14 29.77
CA PRO A 26 20.81 1.43 30.57
C PRO A 26 21.71 0.57 29.69
N LEU A 27 22.94 0.29 30.15
CA LEU A 27 23.91 -0.51 29.40
C LEU A 27 23.36 -1.90 29.03
N SER A 28 22.58 -2.52 29.93
CA SER A 28 21.90 -3.78 29.65
C SER A 28 20.96 -3.69 28.46
N PHE A 29 20.28 -2.55 28.26
CA PHE A 29 19.42 -2.32 27.11
C PHE A 29 20.24 -2.13 25.84
N LYS A 30 21.25 -1.24 25.88
CA LYS A 30 22.12 -0.95 24.73
C LYS A 30 22.84 -2.19 24.20
N ALA A 31 23.24 -3.10 25.09
CA ALA A 31 23.92 -4.35 24.74
C ALA A 31 23.10 -5.33 23.89
N HIS A 32 21.77 -5.16 23.80
CA HIS A 32 20.93 -5.99 22.92
C HIS A 32 21.06 -5.59 21.44
N PHE A 33 21.71 -4.47 21.15
CA PHE A 33 21.90 -3.94 19.81
C PHE A 33 23.40 -3.99 19.47
N GLY A 34 23.74 -4.48 18.27
CA GLY A 34 25.14 -4.72 17.88
C GLY A 34 25.99 -3.46 17.77
N VAL A 35 25.39 -2.33 17.39
CA VAL A 35 26.00 -1.00 17.40
C VAL A 35 24.96 -0.06 18.00
N TRP A 36 25.30 0.57 19.13
CA TRP A 36 24.47 1.58 19.77
C TRP A 36 25.12 2.94 19.61
N ASP A 37 24.40 3.87 18.99
CA ASP A 37 24.83 5.25 18.79
C ASP A 37 23.92 6.17 19.60
N ASP A 38 24.49 6.78 20.65
CA ASP A 38 23.78 7.68 21.57
C ASP A 38 23.39 9.01 20.91
N ASP A 39 24.06 9.36 19.81
CA ASP A 39 23.90 10.63 19.12
C ASP A 39 23.09 10.51 17.82
N LEU A 40 22.65 9.31 17.46
CA LEU A 40 21.95 9.02 16.20
C LEU A 40 20.79 10.00 15.93
N TRP A 41 20.03 10.32 16.97
CA TRP A 41 18.85 11.18 16.89
C TRP A 41 19.11 12.64 17.31
N ASN A 42 20.32 12.98 17.75
CA ASN A 42 20.66 14.34 18.20
C ASN A 42 20.75 15.33 17.04
N ASN A 43 20.98 14.84 15.81
CA ASN A 43 21.08 15.64 14.61
C ASN A 43 19.83 15.58 13.71
N GLU A 44 18.82 14.80 14.11
CA GLU A 44 17.56 14.74 13.37
C GLU A 44 16.60 15.86 13.78
N MET A 45 15.66 16.18 12.90
CA MET A 45 14.60 17.13 13.22
C MET A 45 13.76 16.62 14.39
N SER A 46 13.38 17.52 15.29
CA SER A 46 12.48 17.17 16.39
C SER A 46 11.12 16.72 15.85
N TYR A 47 10.39 15.91 16.63
CA TYR A 47 9.03 15.51 16.27
C TYR A 47 8.13 16.70 15.94
N GLU A 48 8.25 17.80 16.69
CA GLU A 48 7.50 19.03 16.45
C GLU A 48 7.90 19.69 15.12
N GLN A 49 9.20 19.78 14.85
CA GLN A 49 9.70 20.29 13.57
C GLN A 49 9.24 19.44 12.39
N LEU A 50 9.21 18.11 12.53
CA LEU A 50 8.71 17.19 11.51
C LEU A 50 7.21 17.37 11.30
N ARG A 51 6.44 17.51 12.38
CA ARG A 51 5.00 17.77 12.33
C ARG A 51 4.69 19.09 11.63
N ASP A 52 5.41 20.15 11.99
CA ASP A 52 5.24 21.47 11.38
C ASP A 52 5.69 21.47 9.92
N LEU A 53 6.80 20.80 9.60
CA LEU A 53 7.28 20.70 8.21
C LEU A 53 6.30 19.90 7.32
N ILE A 54 5.67 18.85 7.86
CA ILE A 54 4.59 18.15 7.15
C ILE A 54 3.39 19.08 6.98
N SER A 55 2.99 19.81 8.02
CA SER A 55 1.87 20.77 7.95
C SER A 55 2.14 21.89 6.93
N VAL A 56 3.36 22.44 6.90
CA VAL A 56 3.76 23.49 5.96
C VAL A 56 3.94 22.95 4.54
N LYS A 57 4.43 21.72 4.35
CA LYS A 57 4.47 21.08 3.02
C LYS A 57 3.08 20.87 2.45
N VAL A 58 2.09 20.60 3.29
CA VAL A 58 0.67 20.54 2.89
C VAL A 58 0.17 21.92 2.45
N ASP A 59 0.64 23.01 3.07
CA ASP A 59 0.25 24.38 2.72
C ASP A 59 0.96 24.92 1.45
N LEU A 60 2.24 24.56 1.23
CA LEU A 60 3.05 25.03 0.09
C LEU A 60 2.84 24.21 -1.20
N ALA A 61 2.46 22.94 -1.07
CA ALA A 61 2.00 22.17 -2.21
C ALA A 61 0.56 22.55 -2.49
N THR A 62 0.32 23.32 -3.56
CA THR A 62 -0.98 23.33 -4.23
C THR A 62 -1.29 21.92 -4.70
N THR A 63 -1.85 21.12 -3.82
CA THR A 63 -2.50 19.85 -4.09
C THR A 63 -3.79 19.93 -3.32
N THR A 64 -4.88 19.99 -4.08
CA THR A 64 -6.24 19.68 -3.66
C THR A 64 -6.21 18.79 -2.43
N PRO A 65 -6.86 19.16 -1.30
CA PRO A 65 -7.03 18.22 -0.21
C PRO A 65 -7.81 17.05 -0.80
N GLU A 66 -7.11 15.98 -1.16
CA GLU A 66 -7.74 14.69 -1.44
C GLU A 66 -8.53 14.39 -0.17
N PRO A 67 -9.88 14.39 -0.23
CA PRO A 67 -10.68 14.10 0.94
C PRO A 67 -10.21 12.75 1.48
N ILE A 68 -10.17 12.58 2.81
CA ILE A 68 -9.88 11.29 3.43
C ILE A 68 -10.80 10.27 2.78
N GLN A 69 -10.28 9.50 1.83
CA GLN A 69 -11.08 8.55 1.07
C GLN A 69 -11.29 7.37 1.99
N THR A 70 -12.54 7.20 2.41
CA THR A 70 -12.98 6.03 3.14
C THR A 70 -12.53 4.79 2.35
N VAL A 71 -12.11 3.73 3.04
CA VAL A 71 -11.65 2.47 2.41
C VAL A 71 -12.67 1.98 1.35
N GLN A 72 -13.98 2.18 1.57
CA GLN A 72 -15.01 1.91 0.57
C GLN A 72 -14.82 2.64 -0.77
N ASN A 73 -14.45 3.92 -0.77
CA ASN A 73 -14.29 4.71 -1.99
C ASN A 73 -13.06 4.26 -2.79
N LEU A 74 -11.97 3.89 -2.10
CA LEU A 74 -10.77 3.35 -2.75
C LEU A 74 -11.05 1.99 -3.39
N VAL A 75 -11.82 1.11 -2.73
CA VAL A 75 -12.20 -0.19 -3.30
C VAL A 75 -13.03 -0.02 -4.58
N GLN A 76 -13.95 0.94 -4.60
CA GLN A 76 -14.73 1.24 -5.81
C GLN A 76 -13.87 1.71 -6.98
N GLU A 77 -12.74 2.36 -6.71
CA GLU A 77 -11.81 2.80 -7.75
C GLU A 77 -11.03 1.65 -8.39
N PHE A 78 -10.70 0.60 -7.64
CA PHE A 78 -10.03 -0.60 -8.18
C PHE A 78 -10.95 -1.46 -9.06
N ASP A 79 -12.26 -1.42 -8.84
CA ASP A 79 -13.25 -2.19 -9.63
C ASP A 79 -13.87 -1.38 -10.79
N LYS A 80 -13.33 -0.18 -11.09
CA LYS A 80 -13.78 0.60 -12.26
C LYS A 80 -13.52 -0.18 -13.54
N LEU A 81 -14.55 -0.20 -14.39
CA LEU A 81 -14.51 -0.79 -15.73
C LEU A 81 -14.22 0.30 -16.76
N TYR A 82 -13.38 -0.02 -17.74
CA TYR A 82 -12.98 0.88 -18.82
C TYR A 82 -13.23 0.22 -20.18
N SER A 83 -13.40 1.03 -21.23
CA SER A 83 -13.50 0.49 -22.58
C SER A 83 -12.15 -0.13 -23.02
N ILE A 84 -12.22 -1.05 -23.98
CA ILE A 84 -11.04 -1.68 -24.55
C ILE A 84 -10.03 -0.67 -25.12
N ASP A 85 -10.50 0.44 -25.66
CA ASP A 85 -9.64 1.46 -26.27
C ASP A 85 -8.80 2.19 -25.23
N VAL A 86 -9.39 2.50 -24.07
CA VAL A 86 -8.67 3.11 -22.93
C VAL A 86 -7.61 2.15 -22.39
N LEU A 87 -7.93 0.85 -22.30
CA LEU A 87 -7.00 -0.15 -21.76
C LEU A 87 -5.86 -0.50 -22.72
N ARG A 88 -6.00 -0.23 -24.02
CA ARG A 88 -4.93 -0.38 -25.01
C ARG A 88 -3.92 0.75 -24.99
N LEU A 89 -4.20 1.86 -24.30
CA LEU A 89 -3.27 2.98 -24.17
C LEU A 89 -1.95 2.56 -23.51
N PRO A 90 -0.85 3.25 -23.82
CA PRO A 90 0.44 3.03 -23.17
C PRO A 90 0.34 3.30 -21.67
N THR A 91 1.18 2.64 -20.87
CA THR A 91 1.12 2.68 -19.40
C THR A 91 1.13 4.09 -18.78
N LYS A 92 1.71 5.07 -19.47
CA LYS A 92 1.77 6.47 -19.04
C LYS A 92 0.45 7.23 -19.16
N GLU A 93 -0.49 6.71 -19.96
CA GLU A 93 -1.78 7.34 -20.27
C GLU A 93 -2.96 6.57 -19.65
N LEU A 94 -2.70 5.49 -18.91
CA LEU A 94 -3.73 4.74 -18.22
C LEU A 94 -4.28 5.52 -17.02
N PRO A 95 -5.60 5.46 -16.77
CA PRO A 95 -6.21 5.96 -15.54
C PRO A 95 -5.53 5.42 -14.28
N PHE A 96 -5.54 6.24 -13.22
CA PHE A 96 -4.94 5.91 -11.92
C PHE A 96 -5.57 4.64 -11.33
N GLY A 97 -4.73 3.74 -10.81
CA GLY A 97 -5.15 2.50 -10.16
C GLY A 97 -5.30 1.27 -11.07
N ILE A 98 -5.15 1.42 -12.40
CA ILE A 98 -5.15 0.29 -13.33
C ILE A 98 -3.81 -0.44 -13.27
N ASP A 99 -3.85 -1.75 -13.05
CA ASP A 99 -2.66 -2.60 -13.13
C ASP A 99 -2.26 -2.81 -14.60
N PRO A 100 -1.09 -2.30 -15.05
CA PRO A 100 -0.64 -2.44 -16.44
C PRO A 100 -0.44 -3.90 -16.84
N VAL A 101 -0.17 -4.77 -15.87
CA VAL A 101 0.04 -6.20 -16.09
C VAL A 101 -1.28 -6.93 -16.23
N ASN A 102 -2.38 -6.45 -15.64
CA ASN A 102 -3.68 -7.14 -15.58
C ASN A 102 -4.85 -6.27 -16.07
N LYS A 103 -4.64 -5.55 -17.17
CA LYS A 103 -5.62 -4.63 -17.76
C LYS A 103 -6.99 -5.28 -18.04
N GLU A 104 -7.01 -6.58 -18.36
CA GLU A 104 -8.23 -7.35 -18.64
C GLU A 104 -9.20 -7.41 -17.45
N ARG A 105 -8.73 -7.18 -16.22
CA ARG A 105 -9.58 -7.17 -15.03
C ARG A 105 -10.59 -6.02 -15.05
N HIS A 106 -10.24 -4.94 -15.73
CA HIS A 106 -11.05 -3.73 -15.83
C HIS A 106 -11.95 -3.71 -17.08
N LEU A 107 -12.06 -4.81 -17.82
CA LEU A 107 -13.09 -4.93 -18.87
C LEU A 107 -14.41 -5.40 -18.29
N SER A 108 -15.52 -4.88 -18.83
CA SER A 108 -16.84 -5.46 -18.59
C SER A 108 -16.90 -6.92 -19.07
N ASP A 109 -17.77 -7.74 -18.50
CA ASP A 109 -17.88 -9.15 -18.92
C ASP A 109 -18.26 -9.29 -20.40
N THR A 110 -19.06 -8.36 -20.91
CA THR A 110 -19.44 -8.30 -22.33
C THR A 110 -18.23 -8.02 -23.21
N ASP A 111 -17.45 -6.97 -22.89
CA ASP A 111 -16.25 -6.62 -23.68
C ASP A 111 -15.18 -7.70 -23.56
N PHE A 112 -15.04 -8.31 -22.38
CA PHE A 112 -14.13 -9.43 -22.16
C PHE A 112 -14.47 -10.59 -23.08
N GLN A 113 -15.75 -10.97 -23.18
CA GLN A 113 -16.18 -12.02 -24.10
C GLN A 113 -15.96 -11.65 -25.56
N GLN A 114 -16.19 -10.40 -25.96
CA GLN A 114 -15.93 -9.94 -27.33
C GLN A 114 -14.44 -9.97 -27.70
N VAL A 115 -13.56 -9.59 -26.76
CA VAL A 115 -12.11 -9.52 -26.99
C VAL A 115 -11.45 -10.89 -26.94
N PHE A 116 -11.83 -11.72 -25.97
CA PHE A 116 -11.18 -13.02 -25.72
C PHE A 116 -11.94 -14.22 -26.28
N ASN A 117 -13.16 -14.03 -26.79
CA ASN A 117 -14.07 -15.09 -27.25
C ASN A 117 -14.34 -16.17 -26.19
N MET A 118 -14.24 -15.82 -24.90
CA MET A 118 -14.49 -16.71 -23.77
C MET A 118 -14.86 -15.91 -22.53
N THR A 119 -15.44 -16.58 -21.52
CA THR A 119 -15.73 -15.97 -20.22
C THR A 119 -14.46 -15.78 -19.39
N ARG A 120 -14.51 -14.85 -18.43
CA ARG A 120 -13.41 -14.60 -17.47
C ARG A 120 -13.03 -15.87 -16.71
N GLU A 121 -14.01 -16.70 -16.34
CA GLU A 121 -13.78 -17.99 -15.68
C GLU A 121 -13.01 -18.99 -16.55
N ASN A 122 -13.27 -19.02 -17.85
CA ASN A 122 -12.54 -19.90 -18.76
C ASN A 122 -11.11 -19.40 -18.98
N PHE A 123 -10.94 -18.07 -19.06
CA PHE A 123 -9.63 -17.45 -19.19
C PHE A 123 -8.72 -17.72 -17.98
N THR A 124 -9.25 -17.63 -16.75
CA THR A 124 -8.45 -17.87 -15.53
C THR A 124 -8.01 -19.33 -15.38
N LYS A 125 -8.74 -20.28 -15.96
CA LYS A 125 -8.38 -21.71 -16.02
C LYS A 125 -7.27 -22.02 -17.02
N LEU A 126 -7.00 -21.14 -17.99
CA LEU A 126 -5.93 -21.35 -18.96
C LEU A 126 -4.55 -21.23 -18.30
N PRO A 127 -3.53 -21.95 -18.81
CA PRO A 127 -2.15 -21.73 -18.39
C PRO A 127 -1.70 -20.28 -18.61
N LYS A 128 -0.80 -19.77 -17.75
CA LYS A 128 -0.29 -18.38 -17.83
C LYS A 128 0.23 -17.99 -19.21
N TRP A 129 0.93 -18.89 -19.91
CA TRP A 129 1.44 -18.63 -21.25
C TRP A 129 0.31 -18.38 -22.28
N ARG A 130 -0.83 -19.09 -22.16
CA ARG A 130 -2.00 -18.86 -23.02
C ARG A 130 -2.70 -17.56 -22.66
N GLN A 131 -2.83 -17.25 -21.38
CA GLN A 131 -3.38 -15.97 -20.93
C GLN A 131 -2.57 -14.80 -21.52
N LEU A 132 -1.24 -14.89 -21.47
CA LEU A 132 -0.33 -13.89 -22.05
C LEU A 132 -0.48 -13.76 -23.57
N ASP A 133 -0.57 -14.88 -24.29
CA ASP A 133 -0.77 -14.87 -25.75
C ASP A 133 -2.09 -14.18 -26.14
N HIS A 134 -3.17 -14.52 -25.44
CA HIS A 134 -4.47 -13.86 -25.62
C HIS A 134 -4.38 -12.35 -25.32
N LYS A 135 -3.70 -11.94 -24.25
CA LYS A 135 -3.53 -10.52 -23.89
C LYS A 135 -2.71 -9.75 -24.93
N LYS A 136 -1.64 -10.35 -25.45
CA LYS A 136 -0.85 -9.78 -26.55
C LYS A 136 -1.68 -9.57 -27.80
N ARG A 137 -2.49 -10.57 -28.18
CA ARG A 137 -3.44 -10.46 -29.31
C ARG A 137 -4.48 -9.37 -29.13
N ALA A 138 -4.91 -9.14 -27.89
CA ALA A 138 -5.87 -8.10 -27.55
C ALA A 138 -5.26 -6.68 -27.42
N GLY A 139 -3.92 -6.55 -27.39
CA GLY A 139 -3.23 -5.28 -27.11
C GLY A 139 -3.25 -4.89 -25.63
N LEU A 140 -3.45 -5.87 -24.73
CA LEU A 140 -3.56 -5.69 -23.27
C LEU A 140 -2.34 -6.24 -22.52
N PHE A 141 -1.17 -6.24 -23.18
CA PHE A 141 0.11 -6.63 -22.60
C PHE A 141 1.00 -5.41 -22.37
#